data_AF-A0A2V6K3E9-F1
#
_entry.id   AF-A0A2V6K3E9-F1
#
_cell.length_a   1.000
_cell.length_b   1.000
_cell.length_c   1.000
_cell.angle_alpha   90.00
_cell.angle_beta   90.00
_cell.angle_gamma   90.00
#
_symmetry.space_group_name_H-M   'P 1'
#
loop_
_entity.id
_entity.type
_entity.pdbx_description
1 polymer ?
#
loop_
_entity_poly.entity_id
_entity_poly.type
_entity_poly.pdbx_seq_one_letter_code
_entity_poly.pdbx_strand_id
1 'polypeptide(L)'
;MKNAEVRAPIDGILTNVQTIDGELVSDGNELFTVSSRKTYVRGEVNEEDVGEVKAGMKAKVQLYAYRTRTFTAGVTSVQPAADPTTQRYTVVLEMEQTPDNLMVGMTGEMNIITGVHQNALLVPTRALLVDQALVVNGGIVHPRTVNVGFRTLDFAEALSGLGEGDHVIVADQDKFRAGQPVRQRAVNSPPPPTAP
;
A
#
# COMPACT_ATOMS: atom_id res chain seq x y z
N MET A 1 12.46 -19.33 -54.44
CA MET A 1 12.05 -19.51 -53.03
C MET A 1 10.69 -18.84 -52.88
N LYS A 2 9.72 -19.49 -52.25
CA LYS A 2 8.42 -18.85 -51.98
C LYS A 2 8.61 -17.90 -50.80
N ASN A 3 8.16 -16.66 -50.94
CA ASN A 3 8.14 -15.69 -49.85
C ASN A 3 7.38 -16.30 -48.66
N ALA A 4 7.96 -16.20 -47.47
CA ALA A 4 7.31 -16.57 -46.21
C ALA A 4 6.90 -15.29 -45.48
N GLU A 5 5.71 -15.28 -44.88
CA GLU A 5 5.21 -14.16 -44.12
C GLU A 5 5.01 -14.56 -42.66
N VAL A 6 5.61 -13.81 -41.74
CA VAL A 6 5.45 -14.00 -40.30
C VAL A 6 4.57 -12.87 -39.78
N ARG A 7 3.46 -13.23 -39.14
CA ARG A 7 2.47 -12.29 -38.60
C ARG A 7 2.41 -12.38 -37.08
N ALA A 8 2.00 -11.29 -36.43
CA ALA A 8 1.74 -11.30 -35.01
C ALA A 8 0.66 -12.34 -34.65
N PRO A 9 0.89 -13.23 -33.68
CA PRO A 9 -0.10 -14.24 -33.28
C PRO A 9 -1.22 -13.66 -32.41
N ILE A 10 -1.03 -12.45 -31.86
CA ILE A 10 -1.98 -11.76 -30.99
C ILE A 10 -2.04 -10.27 -31.33
N ASP A 11 -3.14 -9.64 -30.94
CA ASP A 11 -3.22 -8.19 -30.87
C ASP A 11 -2.36 -7.68 -29.71
N GLY A 12 -1.57 -6.63 -29.96
CA GLY A 12 -0.63 -6.18 -28.95
C GLY A 12 0.17 -4.95 -29.33
N ILE A 13 1.27 -4.79 -28.61
CA ILE A 13 2.29 -3.75 -28.80
C ILE A 13 3.61 -4.48 -29.12
N LEU A 14 4.27 -4.02 -30.18
CA LEU A 14 5.59 -4.50 -30.56
C LEU A 14 6.62 -3.99 -29.54
N THR A 15 7.16 -4.89 -28.72
CA THR A 15 8.10 -4.51 -27.64
C THR A 15 9.56 -4.68 -28.04
N ASN A 16 9.82 -5.50 -29.06
CA ASN A 16 11.17 -5.75 -29.55
C ASN A 16 11.13 -6.10 -31.04
N VAL A 17 12.12 -5.62 -31.80
CA VAL A 17 12.36 -6.00 -33.20
C VAL A 17 13.84 -6.34 -33.29
N GLN A 18 14.15 -7.57 -33.66
CA GLN A 18 15.50 -8.15 -33.63
C GLN A 18 16.05 -8.38 -35.04
N THR A 19 15.39 -7.84 -36.06
CA THR A 19 15.83 -7.95 -37.45
C THR A 19 15.64 -6.65 -38.22
N ILE A 20 16.45 -6.45 -39.25
CA ILE A 20 16.35 -5.31 -40.17
C ILE A 20 16.27 -5.77 -41.63
N ASP A 21 15.77 -4.89 -42.50
CA ASP A 21 15.62 -5.19 -43.92
C ASP A 21 16.95 -5.64 -44.57
N GLY A 22 16.90 -6.77 -45.28
CA GLY A 22 18.05 -7.36 -45.97
C GLY A 22 18.90 -8.31 -45.11
N GLU A 23 18.56 -8.49 -43.84
CA GLU A 23 19.21 -9.46 -42.97
C GLU A 23 18.77 -10.90 -43.28
N LEU A 24 19.70 -11.85 -43.19
CA LEU A 24 19.42 -13.26 -43.36
C LEU A 24 18.88 -13.84 -42.04
N VAL A 25 17.64 -14.30 -42.05
CA VAL A 25 17.01 -14.96 -40.91
C VAL A 25 16.94 -16.48 -41.12
N SER A 26 17.15 -17.25 -40.06
CA SER A 26 17.08 -18.72 -40.05
C SER A 26 15.99 -19.21 -39.10
N ASP A 27 15.73 -20.52 -39.13
CA ASP A 27 14.80 -21.13 -38.18
C ASP A 27 15.31 -20.96 -36.74
N GLY A 28 14.39 -20.66 -35.82
CA GLY A 28 14.70 -20.36 -34.43
C GLY A 28 15.13 -18.91 -34.13
N ASN A 29 15.32 -18.04 -35.12
CA ASN A 29 15.54 -16.61 -34.88
C ASN A 29 14.25 -15.95 -34.33
N GLU A 30 14.37 -15.23 -33.21
CA GLU A 30 13.31 -14.32 -32.77
C GLU A 30 13.32 -13.08 -33.67
N LEU A 31 12.24 -12.85 -34.41
CA LEU A 31 12.13 -11.67 -35.29
C LEU A 31 11.60 -10.45 -34.54
N PHE A 32 10.60 -10.67 -33.70
CA PHE A 32 9.96 -9.63 -32.92
C PHE A 32 9.18 -10.22 -31.73
N THR A 33 8.98 -9.40 -30.69
CA THR A 33 8.15 -9.73 -29.53
C THR A 33 6.88 -8.87 -29.54
N VAL A 34 5.71 -9.48 -29.36
CA VAL A 34 4.43 -8.78 -29.20
C VAL A 34 3.90 -9.01 -27.80
N SER A 35 3.68 -7.93 -27.06
CA SER A 35 3.07 -7.96 -25.73
C SER A 35 1.57 -7.63 -25.81
N SER A 36 0.76 -8.26 -24.96
CA SER A 36 -0.66 -7.91 -24.82
C SER A 36 -0.83 -6.47 -24.33
N ARG A 37 -1.95 -5.84 -24.69
CA ARG A 37 -2.34 -4.51 -24.17
C ARG A 37 -2.84 -4.56 -22.73
N LYS A 38 -3.18 -5.75 -22.21
CA LYS A 38 -3.56 -5.90 -20.80
C LYS A 38 -2.32 -5.82 -19.92
N THR A 39 -2.37 -4.93 -18.94
CA THR A 39 -1.26 -4.67 -18.03
C THR A 39 -1.65 -5.05 -16.61
N TYR A 40 -0.78 -5.79 -15.94
CA TYR A 40 -0.94 -6.17 -14.54
C TYR A 40 0.23 -5.64 -13.73
N VAL A 41 -0.02 -5.35 -12.47
CA VAL A 41 1.03 -5.08 -11.49
C VAL A 41 1.26 -6.36 -10.72
N ARG A 42 2.49 -6.85 -10.73
CA ARG A 42 2.93 -7.95 -9.88
C ARG A 42 3.62 -7.37 -8.66
N GLY A 43 3.07 -7.64 -7.49
CA GLY A 43 3.66 -7.27 -6.22
C GLY A 43 4.08 -8.50 -5.41
N GLU A 44 4.92 -8.27 -4.42
CA GLU A 44 5.37 -9.29 -3.48
C GLU A 44 4.96 -8.89 -2.06
N VAL A 45 4.47 -9.85 -1.29
CA VAL A 45 4.06 -9.67 0.12
C VAL A 45 4.77 -10.71 0.98
N ASN A 46 5.17 -10.33 2.18
CA ASN A 46 5.82 -11.24 3.13
C ASN A 46 4.84 -12.30 3.67
N GLU A 47 5.38 -13.41 4.18
CA GLU A 47 4.58 -14.49 4.78
C GLU A 47 3.73 -14.01 5.97
N GLU A 48 4.23 -13.06 6.76
CA GLU A 48 3.52 -12.51 7.92
C GLU A 48 2.24 -11.74 7.54
N ASP A 49 2.22 -11.11 6.37
CA ASP A 49 1.14 -10.22 5.93
C ASP A 49 0.17 -10.90 4.94
N VAL A 50 0.62 -11.92 4.20
CA VAL A 50 -0.19 -12.51 3.12
C VAL A 50 -1.51 -13.10 3.60
N GLY A 51 -1.60 -13.51 4.88
CA GLY A 51 -2.82 -14.04 5.49
C GLY A 51 -3.98 -13.04 5.51
N GLU A 52 -3.69 -11.75 5.49
CA GLU A 52 -4.70 -10.69 5.43
C GLU A 52 -5.09 -10.31 4.00
N VAL A 53 -4.25 -10.63 3.01
CA VAL A 53 -4.45 -10.21 1.61
C VAL A 53 -5.40 -11.15 0.87
N LYS A 54 -6.46 -10.59 0.29
CA LYS A 54 -7.49 -11.34 -0.45
C LYS A 54 -7.80 -10.71 -1.80
N ALA A 55 -8.21 -11.54 -2.76
CA ALA A 55 -8.76 -11.06 -4.02
C ALA A 55 -9.97 -10.14 -3.77
N GLY A 56 -10.08 -9.08 -4.56
CA GLY A 56 -11.10 -8.04 -4.43
C GLY A 56 -10.71 -6.86 -3.52
N MET A 57 -9.62 -6.96 -2.76
CA MET A 57 -9.13 -5.85 -1.94
C MET A 57 -8.66 -4.68 -2.81
N LYS A 58 -8.87 -3.46 -2.31
CA LYS A 58 -8.35 -2.24 -2.94
C LYS A 58 -6.88 -2.06 -2.59
N ALA A 59 -6.15 -1.46 -3.51
CA ALA A 59 -4.75 -1.13 -3.34
C ALA A 59 -4.43 0.24 -3.95
N LYS A 60 -3.33 0.82 -3.50
CA LYS A 60 -2.72 2.03 -4.06
C LYS A 60 -1.35 1.66 -4.57
N VAL A 61 -1.07 1.93 -5.84
CA VAL A 61 0.21 1.64 -6.51
C VAL A 61 0.91 2.94 -6.83
N GLN A 62 2.18 3.07 -6.46
CA GLN A 62 3.03 4.19 -6.81
C GLN A 62 4.23 3.69 -7.60
N LEU A 63 4.23 3.97 -8.90
CA LEU A 63 5.34 3.60 -9.78
C LEU A 63 6.45 4.65 -9.68
N TYR A 64 7.72 4.23 -9.63
CA TYR A 64 8.84 5.16 -9.47
C TYR A 64 9.01 6.13 -10.65
N ALA A 65 8.55 5.73 -11.84
CA ALA A 65 8.48 6.62 -13.00
C ALA A 65 7.48 7.79 -12.80
N TYR A 66 6.52 7.66 -11.89
CA TYR A 66 5.46 8.62 -11.61
C TYR A 66 5.55 9.11 -10.16
N ARG A 67 6.64 9.80 -9.82
CA ARG A 67 7.03 10.15 -8.43
C ARG A 67 5.94 10.76 -7.55
N THR A 68 4.99 11.51 -8.13
CA THR A 68 3.94 12.22 -7.37
C THR A 68 2.53 11.67 -7.59
N ARG A 69 2.38 10.58 -8.35
CA ARG A 69 1.06 10.01 -8.67
C ARG A 69 0.91 8.63 -8.06
N THR A 70 -0.26 8.40 -7.49
CA THR A 70 -0.69 7.12 -6.97
C THR A 70 -1.90 6.65 -7.75
N PHE A 71 -1.88 5.39 -8.16
CA PHE A 71 -2.93 4.76 -8.95
C PHE A 71 -3.76 3.85 -8.04
N THR A 72 -5.08 3.91 -8.19
CA THR A 72 -5.97 2.93 -7.53
C THR A 72 -5.92 1.63 -8.30
N ALA A 73 -5.82 0.52 -7.58
CA ALA A 73 -5.80 -0.83 -8.12
C ALA A 73 -6.68 -1.76 -7.29
N GLY A 74 -7.03 -2.91 -7.86
CA GLY A 74 -7.66 -4.02 -7.16
C GLY A 74 -6.78 -5.26 -7.21
N VAL A 75 -6.72 -6.00 -6.10
CA VAL A 75 -6.09 -7.32 -6.06
C VAL A 75 -6.95 -8.30 -6.86
N THR A 76 -6.41 -8.84 -7.95
CA THR A 76 -7.11 -9.82 -8.78
C THR A 76 -6.88 -11.24 -8.27
N SER A 77 -5.67 -11.54 -7.79
CA SER A 77 -5.33 -12.86 -7.26
C SER A 77 -4.10 -12.81 -6.35
N VAL A 78 -4.01 -13.81 -5.48
CA VAL A 78 -2.83 -14.11 -4.66
C VAL A 78 -2.37 -15.50 -5.03
N GLN A 79 -1.11 -15.67 -5.40
CA GLN A 79 -0.57 -16.99 -5.71
C GLN A 79 -0.43 -17.80 -4.41
N PRO A 80 -0.87 -19.07 -4.38
CA PRO A 80 -0.92 -19.86 -3.15
C PRO A 80 0.45 -20.40 -2.72
N ALA A 81 1.50 -20.20 -3.52
CA ALA A 81 2.85 -20.67 -3.23
C ALA A 81 3.80 -19.47 -3.10
N ALA A 82 4.65 -19.51 -2.08
CA ALA A 82 5.75 -18.57 -1.92
C ALA A 82 6.86 -18.87 -2.94
N ASP A 83 7.58 -17.83 -3.34
CA ASP A 83 8.84 -18.00 -4.05
C ASP A 83 9.89 -18.63 -3.12
N PRO A 84 10.54 -19.74 -3.51
CA PRO A 84 11.44 -20.48 -2.63
C PRO A 84 12.76 -19.75 -2.32
N THR A 85 13.10 -18.71 -3.11
CA THR A 85 14.32 -17.92 -2.94
C THR A 85 14.07 -16.72 -2.03
N THR A 86 12.96 -16.02 -2.24
CA THR A 86 12.65 -14.78 -1.50
C THR A 86 11.72 -14.98 -0.31
N GLN A 87 11.06 -16.15 -0.22
CA GLN A 87 10.01 -16.45 0.78
C GLN A 87 8.83 -15.48 0.74
N ARG A 88 8.56 -14.88 -0.42
CA ARG A 88 7.44 -13.95 -0.62
C ARG A 88 6.35 -14.53 -1.48
N TYR A 89 5.14 -14.07 -1.24
CA TYR A 89 3.96 -14.42 -2.01
C TYR A 89 3.71 -13.40 -3.09
N THR A 90 3.41 -13.89 -4.30
CA THR A 90 3.08 -13.03 -5.44
C THR A 90 1.62 -12.63 -5.39
N VAL A 91 1.35 -11.33 -5.42
CA VAL A 91 0.03 -10.73 -5.55
C VAL A 91 -0.08 -10.09 -6.93
N VAL A 92 -1.18 -10.35 -7.63
CA VAL A 92 -1.48 -9.73 -8.93
C VAL A 92 -2.56 -8.68 -8.72
N LEU A 93 -2.30 -7.49 -9.26
CA LEU A 93 -3.21 -6.37 -9.19
C LEU A 93 -3.50 -5.83 -10.59
N GLU A 94 -4.69 -5.27 -10.75
CA GLU A 94 -5.11 -4.53 -11.93
C GLU A 94 -5.40 -3.09 -11.54
N MET A 95 -4.80 -2.13 -12.27
CA MET A 95 -5.06 -0.71 -12.05
C MET A 95 -6.42 -0.34 -12.62
N GLU A 96 -7.19 0.47 -11.90
CA GLU A 96 -8.50 0.95 -12.38
C GLU A 96 -8.35 1.89 -13.58
N GLN A 97 -7.25 2.66 -13.59
CA GLN A 97 -6.87 3.54 -14.69
C GLN A 97 -5.37 3.40 -14.95
N THR A 98 -5.03 2.90 -16.12
CA THR A 98 -3.64 2.76 -16.58
C THR A 98 -3.10 4.14 -17.00
N PRO A 99 -1.93 4.57 -16.51
CA PRO A 99 -1.33 5.83 -16.97
C PRO A 99 -0.92 5.77 -18.45
N ASP A 100 -0.98 6.93 -19.11
CA ASP A 100 -0.38 7.12 -20.43
C ASP A 100 1.11 6.80 -20.37
N ASN A 101 1.65 6.07 -21.34
CA ASN A 101 3.05 5.60 -21.38
C ASN A 101 3.46 4.68 -20.23
N LEU A 102 2.56 3.83 -19.73
CA LEU A 102 2.98 2.69 -18.91
C LEU A 102 3.87 1.75 -19.72
N MET A 103 5.12 1.58 -19.29
CA MET A 103 6.06 0.65 -19.91
C MET A 103 6.12 -0.65 -19.10
N VAL A 104 6.19 -1.78 -19.79
CA VAL A 104 6.40 -3.09 -19.16
C VAL A 104 7.77 -3.08 -18.46
N GLY A 105 7.82 -3.64 -17.25
CA GLY A 105 9.05 -3.69 -16.44
C GLY A 105 9.26 -2.49 -15.51
N MET A 106 8.35 -1.51 -15.49
CA MET A 106 8.37 -0.46 -14.45
C MET A 106 8.20 -1.06 -13.06
N THR A 107 8.89 -0.45 -12.09
CA THR A 107 8.87 -0.85 -10.67
C THR A 107 8.26 0.25 -9.80
N GLY A 108 7.89 -0.11 -8.58
CA GLY A 108 7.26 0.79 -7.64
C GLY A 108 6.85 0.10 -6.36
N GLU A 109 6.01 0.79 -5.60
CA GLU A 109 5.47 0.34 -4.32
C GLU A 109 3.97 0.13 -4.41
N MET A 110 3.45 -0.78 -3.60
CA MET A 110 2.02 -1.02 -3.45
C MET A 110 1.63 -1.00 -1.98
N ASN A 111 0.46 -0.44 -1.71
CA ASN A 111 -0.17 -0.46 -0.40
C ASN A 111 -1.54 -1.12 -0.56
N ILE A 112 -1.71 -2.31 0.01
CA ILE A 112 -2.98 -3.04 -0.01
C ILE A 112 -3.80 -2.60 1.21
N ILE A 113 -5.06 -2.24 0.99
CA ILE A 113 -5.96 -1.78 2.04
C ILE A 113 -6.64 -3.02 2.64
N THR A 114 -6.16 -3.47 3.81
CA THR A 114 -6.65 -4.67 4.50
C THR A 114 -7.97 -4.43 5.25
N GLY A 115 -8.30 -3.16 5.55
CA GLY A 115 -9.58 -2.79 6.14
C GLY A 115 -9.82 -1.28 6.15
N VAL A 116 -11.08 -0.87 6.30
CA VAL A 116 -11.49 0.53 6.45
C VAL A 116 -12.55 0.63 7.53
N HIS A 117 -12.27 1.38 8.60
CA HIS A 117 -13.24 1.72 9.64
C HIS A 117 -13.67 3.18 9.48
N GLN A 118 -14.96 3.39 9.21
CA GLN A 118 -15.53 4.73 9.10
C GLN A 118 -15.88 5.27 10.48
N ASN A 119 -15.76 6.59 10.66
CA ASN A 119 -16.09 7.29 11.90
C ASN A 119 -15.33 6.76 13.14
N ALA A 120 -14.08 6.33 12.93
CA ALA A 120 -13.20 5.85 13.99
C ALA A 120 -12.66 7.01 14.84
N LEU A 121 -12.63 6.84 16.17
CA LEU A 121 -11.95 7.77 17.06
C LEU A 121 -10.44 7.55 16.96
N LEU A 122 -9.73 8.52 16.42
CA LEU A 122 -8.27 8.43 16.23
C LEU A 122 -7.53 9.06 17.40
N VAL A 123 -6.53 8.34 17.90
CA VAL A 123 -5.55 8.83 18.85
C VAL A 123 -4.15 8.72 18.21
N PRO A 124 -3.26 9.72 18.35
CA PRO A 124 -1.90 9.59 17.83
C PRO A 124 -1.22 8.34 18.42
N THR A 125 -0.59 7.50 17.59
CA THR A 125 0.04 6.24 18.05
C THR A 125 1.07 6.51 19.14
N ARG A 126 1.82 7.61 19.02
CA ARG A 126 2.79 8.06 20.03
C ARG A 126 2.18 8.45 21.38
N ALA A 127 0.86 8.66 21.46
CA ALA A 127 0.17 8.98 22.71
C ALA A 127 -0.11 7.73 23.56
N LEU A 128 0.07 6.54 22.99
CA LEU A 128 -0.20 5.27 23.62
C LEU A 128 1.09 4.64 24.15
N LEU A 129 1.10 4.32 25.44
CA LEU A 129 2.10 3.47 26.08
C LEU A 129 1.51 2.07 26.17
N VAL A 130 1.83 1.21 25.20
CA VAL A 130 1.20 -0.10 24.99
C VAL A 130 -0.31 0.07 24.71
N ASP A 131 -1.15 -0.08 25.74
CA ASP A 131 -2.61 0.05 25.69
C ASP A 131 -3.11 1.11 26.71
N GLN A 132 -2.27 2.08 27.05
CA GLN A 132 -2.58 3.12 28.01
C GLN A 132 -2.35 4.51 27.43
N ALA A 133 -3.29 5.42 27.65
CA ALA A 133 -3.15 6.84 27.38
C ALA A 133 -3.17 7.64 28.69
N LEU A 134 -2.43 8.75 28.74
CA LEU A 134 -2.52 9.73 29.81
C LEU A 134 -3.46 10.85 29.39
N VAL A 135 -4.68 10.85 29.94
CA VAL A 135 -5.72 11.85 29.65
C VAL A 135 -5.60 13.02 30.63
N VAL A 136 -5.77 14.24 30.14
CA VAL A 136 -5.77 15.45 30.97
C VAL A 136 -7.18 16.00 31.12
N ASN A 137 -7.72 15.95 32.33
CA ASN A 137 -9.02 16.54 32.67
C ASN A 137 -8.85 17.56 33.80
N GLY A 138 -9.37 18.78 33.63
CA GLY A 138 -9.22 19.85 34.62
C GLY A 138 -7.76 20.22 34.93
N GLY A 139 -6.84 19.96 34.00
CA GLY A 139 -5.39 20.14 34.22
C GLY A 139 -4.74 19.04 35.06
N ILE A 140 -5.41 17.91 35.31
CA ILE A 140 -4.90 16.78 36.09
C ILE A 140 -4.72 15.57 35.17
N VAL A 141 -3.61 14.85 35.34
CA VAL A 141 -3.29 13.64 34.58
C VAL A 141 -4.02 12.42 35.13
N HIS A 142 -4.72 11.71 34.25
CA HIS A 142 -5.43 10.48 34.54
C HIS A 142 -5.01 9.38 33.55
N PRO A 143 -4.33 8.32 34.02
CA PRO A 143 -4.06 7.17 33.17
C PRO A 143 -5.36 6.44 32.83
N ARG A 144 -5.49 6.00 31.58
CA ARG A 144 -6.66 5.25 31.13
C ARG A 144 -6.25 4.14 30.17
N THR A 145 -6.75 2.94 30.42
CA THR A 145 -6.62 1.82 29.48
C THR A 145 -7.47 2.09 28.26
N VAL A 146 -6.89 1.88 27.07
CA VAL A 146 -7.51 2.10 25.77
C VAL A 146 -7.55 0.77 25.04
N ASN A 147 -8.73 0.38 24.58
CA ASN A 147 -8.83 -0.76 23.68
C ASN A 147 -8.54 -0.26 22.26
N VAL A 148 -7.48 -0.78 21.64
CA VAL A 148 -6.98 -0.28 20.35
C VAL A 148 -7.44 -1.20 19.22
N GLY A 149 -7.98 -0.60 18.16
CA GLY A 149 -8.34 -1.25 16.91
C GLY A 149 -7.21 -1.16 15.89
N PHE A 150 -7.53 -0.69 14.68
CA PHE A 150 -6.52 -0.50 13.64
C PHE A 150 -5.43 0.48 14.06
N ARG A 151 -4.18 0.15 13.76
CA ARG A 151 -3.02 0.97 14.09
C ARG A 151 -2.18 1.21 12.84
N THR A 152 -1.86 2.48 12.63
CA THR A 152 -0.89 2.97 11.64
C THR A 152 0.30 3.57 12.37
N LEU A 153 1.32 4.00 11.62
CA LEU A 153 2.48 4.69 12.20
C LEU A 153 2.08 5.99 12.94
N ASP A 154 1.10 6.72 12.41
CA ASP A 154 0.72 8.03 12.93
C ASP A 154 -0.44 7.97 13.93
N PHE A 155 -1.44 7.13 13.65
CA PHE A 155 -2.68 7.04 14.42
C PHE A 155 -3.08 5.61 14.74
N ALA A 156 -3.73 5.46 15.89
CA ALA A 156 -4.42 4.26 16.30
C ALA A 156 -5.91 4.57 16.52
N GLU A 157 -6.76 3.60 16.19
CA GLU A 157 -8.18 3.64 16.49
C GLU A 157 -8.40 3.29 17.97
N ALA A 158 -9.11 4.15 18.68
CA ALA A 158 -9.56 3.89 20.04
C ALA A 158 -10.99 3.34 20.02
N LEU A 159 -11.13 2.01 20.18
CA LEU A 159 -12.43 1.33 20.22
C LEU A 159 -13.18 1.61 21.53
N SER A 160 -12.43 1.74 22.63
CA SER A 160 -12.97 2.14 23.93
C SER A 160 -11.90 2.73 24.83
N GLY A 161 -12.33 3.35 25.93
CA GLY A 161 -11.44 4.03 26.87
C GLY A 161 -11.32 5.52 26.57
N LEU A 162 -11.30 5.97 25.32
CA LEU A 162 -11.26 7.40 25.00
C LEU A 162 -12.59 7.89 24.42
N GLY A 163 -12.88 9.18 24.62
CA GLY A 163 -14.00 9.88 24.01
C GLY A 163 -13.52 11.04 23.12
N GLU A 164 -14.39 11.48 22.21
CA GLU A 164 -14.13 12.69 21.43
C GLU A 164 -13.95 13.90 22.36
N GLY A 165 -12.93 14.72 22.08
CA GLY A 165 -12.56 15.87 22.92
C GLY A 165 -11.66 15.56 24.11
N ASP A 166 -11.34 14.29 24.38
CA ASP A 166 -10.32 13.94 25.38
C ASP A 166 -8.94 14.45 24.94
N HIS A 167 -8.25 15.15 25.85
CA HIS A 167 -6.88 15.60 25.63
C HIS A 167 -5.90 14.54 26.15
N VAL A 168 -5.04 14.02 25.27
CA VAL A 168 -4.01 13.03 25.63
C VAL A 168 -2.61 13.63 25.59
N ILE A 169 -1.72 13.17 26.46
CA ILE A 169 -0.30 13.55 26.44
C ILE A 169 0.42 12.77 25.33
N VAL A 170 1.03 13.51 24.41
CA VAL A 170 1.68 12.97 23.19
C VAL A 170 3.21 12.96 23.24
N ALA A 171 3.82 13.47 24.32
CA ALA A 171 5.27 13.59 24.49
C ALA A 171 5.64 13.55 25.97
N ASP A 172 6.87 13.10 26.27
CA ASP A 172 7.44 13.06 27.63
C ASP A 172 6.56 12.33 28.66
N GLN A 173 5.82 11.29 28.24
CA GLN A 173 4.82 10.62 29.09
C GLN A 173 5.43 10.01 30.36
N ASP A 174 6.69 9.59 30.28
CA ASP A 174 7.49 9.09 31.38
C ASP A 174 7.69 10.10 32.53
N LYS A 175 7.52 11.41 32.24
CA LYS A 175 7.66 12.49 33.23
C LYS A 175 6.36 12.79 33.99
N PHE A 176 5.24 12.15 33.63
CA PHE A 176 3.95 12.42 34.23
C PHE A 176 3.46 11.25 35.07
N ARG A 177 2.86 11.56 36.23
CA ARG A 177 2.24 10.58 37.12
C ARG A 177 0.75 10.85 37.26
N ALA A 178 0.00 9.80 37.63
CA ALA A 178 -1.41 9.94 37.95
C ALA A 178 -1.64 10.99 39.04
N GLY A 179 -2.62 11.88 38.82
CA GLY A 179 -2.96 12.97 39.74
C GLY A 179 -2.04 14.21 39.64
N GLN A 180 -1.02 14.19 38.78
CA GLN A 180 -0.12 15.33 38.62
C GLN A 180 -0.82 16.49 37.91
N PRO A 181 -0.69 17.73 38.41
CA PRO A 181 -1.17 18.92 37.71
C PRO A 181 -0.25 19.25 36.52
N VAL A 182 -0.86 19.60 35.40
CA VAL A 182 -0.17 19.95 34.15
C VAL A 182 -0.81 21.18 33.51
N ARG A 183 0.00 21.95 32.78
CA ARG A 183 -0.50 23.00 31.89
C ARG A 183 -0.56 22.47 30.47
N GLN A 184 -1.70 22.62 29.85
CA GLN A 184 -1.91 22.16 28.48
C GLN A 184 -1.23 23.12 27.50
N ARG A 185 -0.47 22.57 26.56
CA ARG A 185 -0.11 23.24 25.32
C ARG A 185 -0.66 22.37 24.19
N ALA A 186 -1.72 22.85 23.55
CA ALA A 186 -2.31 22.12 22.44
C ALA A 186 -1.30 22.01 21.30
N VAL A 187 -1.07 20.78 20.84
CA VAL A 187 -0.44 20.55 19.53
C VAL A 187 -1.62 20.30 18.60
N ASN A 188 -1.82 21.17 17.61
CA ASN A 188 -2.89 20.96 16.63
C ASN A 188 -2.70 19.59 15.97
N SER A 189 -3.73 18.77 16.00
CA SER A 189 -3.74 17.49 15.29
C SER A 189 -3.55 17.74 13.80
N PRO A 190 -2.76 16.91 13.08
CA PRO A 190 -2.79 16.91 11.63
C PRO A 190 -4.24 16.74 11.14
N PRO A 191 -4.62 17.33 10.00
CA PRO A 191 -5.92 17.07 9.41
C PRO A 191 -6.11 15.55 9.24
N PRO A 192 -7.34 15.03 9.42
CA PRO A 192 -7.61 13.61 9.21
C PRO A 192 -7.12 13.21 7.81
N PRO A 193 -6.58 11.99 7.64
CA PRO A 193 -6.17 11.51 6.33
C PRO A 193 -7.36 11.66 5.36
N THR A 194 -7.13 12.36 4.26
CA THR A 194 -8.15 12.57 3.23
C THR A 194 -8.67 11.21 2.76
N ALA A 195 -10.00 11.06 2.71
CA ALA A 195 -10.62 9.85 2.18
C ALA A 195 -10.10 9.55 0.76
N PRO A 196 -9.94 8.26 0.41
CA PRO A 196 -9.33 7.83 -0.86
C PRO A 196 -10.13 8.20 -2.10
#